data_AF-A0AAN7HKM7-F1
#
_entry.id   AF-A0AAN7HKM7-F1
#
_cell.length_a   1.000
_cell.length_b   1.000
_cell.length_c   1.000
_cell.angle_alpha   90.00
_cell.angle_beta   90.00
_cell.angle_gamma   90.00
#
_symmetry.space_group_name_H-M   'P 1'
#
loop_
_entity.id
_entity.type
_entity.pdbx_description
1 polymer ?
#
loop_
_entity_poly.entity_id
_entity_poly.type
_entity_poly.pdbx_seq_one_letter_code
_entity_poly.pdbx_strand_id
1 'polypeptide(L)'
;RYLSCDKIGLLTANSDAITPLESFAILPTADTPGTFQIQTLRDTFLTIRAPRSVKANPPPEVRGDETEITFNTTLRVRMQARFKPRLKASREEKARERISRRELEEAAGRRLEEHEVKMLKRARREGNYHEALLDIKVKSKHDKFG
;
A
#
# COMPACT_ATOMS: atom_id res chain seq x y z
N ARG A 1 5.37 -21.51 -10.16
CA ARG A 1 6.31 -22.29 -9.32
C ARG A 1 6.27 -21.78 -7.89
N TYR A 2 5.92 -22.65 -6.95
CA TYR A 2 5.83 -22.36 -5.52
C TYR A 2 7.06 -22.92 -4.80
N LEU A 3 7.50 -22.21 -3.75
CA LEU A 3 8.53 -22.70 -2.83
C LEU A 3 7.95 -23.87 -2.03
N SER A 4 8.68 -24.97 -1.93
CA SER A 4 8.29 -26.15 -1.18
C SER A 4 9.41 -26.61 -0.25
N CYS A 5 9.06 -27.24 0.86
CA CYS A 5 10.00 -27.82 1.82
C CYS A 5 9.72 -29.32 2.01
N ASP A 6 10.70 -30.15 1.68
CA ASP A 6 10.61 -31.60 1.87
C ASP A 6 10.81 -32.00 3.33
N LYS A 7 10.45 -33.25 3.68
CA LYS A 7 10.62 -33.86 5.01
C LYS A 7 12.03 -33.73 5.56
N ILE A 8 13.02 -33.82 4.68
CA ILE A 8 14.43 -33.70 5.04
C ILE A 8 14.90 -32.24 5.12
N GLY A 9 14.02 -31.23 5.01
CA GLY A 9 14.37 -29.81 5.10
C GLY A 9 14.99 -29.20 3.84
N LEU A 10 14.90 -29.87 2.69
CA LEU A 10 15.38 -29.34 1.41
C LEU A 10 14.32 -28.41 0.80
N LEU A 11 14.74 -27.24 0.35
CA LEU A 11 13.87 -26.26 -0.29
C LEU A 11 13.99 -26.34 -1.81
N THR A 12 12.86 -26.40 -2.50
CA THR A 12 12.80 -26.40 -3.97
C THR A 12 11.70 -25.47 -4.47
N ALA A 13 11.75 -25.07 -5.75
CA ALA A 13 10.73 -24.21 -6.34
C ALA A 13 10.24 -24.78 -7.68
N ASN A 14 9.88 -26.06 -7.67
CA ASN A 14 9.51 -26.79 -8.89
C ASN A 14 8.00 -27.08 -8.99
N SER A 15 7.23 -26.99 -7.90
CA SER A 15 5.79 -27.32 -7.93
C SER A 15 4.95 -26.21 -8.56
N ASP A 16 3.95 -26.57 -9.34
CA ASP A 16 2.94 -25.64 -9.88
C ASP A 16 1.65 -25.62 -9.04
N ALA A 17 1.49 -26.54 -8.10
CA ALA A 17 0.34 -26.64 -7.20
C ALA A 17 0.75 -26.36 -5.75
N ILE A 18 -0.17 -25.79 -4.97
CA ILE A 18 0.03 -25.58 -3.53
C ILE A 18 -0.45 -26.84 -2.81
N THR A 19 0.47 -27.51 -2.13
CA THR A 19 0.20 -28.66 -1.26
C THR A 19 0.74 -28.36 0.15
N PRO A 20 0.64 -29.29 1.11
CA PRO A 20 1.24 -29.10 2.43
C PRO A 20 2.74 -28.77 2.41
N LEU A 21 3.48 -29.18 1.36
CA LEU A 21 4.91 -28.87 1.25
C LEU A 21 5.18 -27.40 0.88
N GLU A 22 4.26 -26.76 0.16
CA GLU A 22 4.34 -25.36 -0.28
C GLU A 22 3.69 -24.37 0.72
N SER A 23 3.19 -24.88 1.83
CA SER A 23 2.45 -24.12 2.82
C SER A 23 3.35 -23.75 4.00
N PHE A 24 3.37 -22.47 4.36
CA PHE A 24 4.20 -21.94 5.45
C PHE A 24 3.37 -20.99 6.33
N ALA A 25 3.62 -21.04 7.64
CA ALA A 25 3.12 -20.08 8.60
C ALA A 25 4.16 -18.98 8.84
N ILE A 26 3.73 -17.72 8.85
CA ILE A 26 4.58 -16.57 9.14
C ILE A 26 4.28 -16.12 10.56
N LEU A 27 5.23 -16.33 11.47
CA LEU A 27 5.10 -15.97 12.87
C LEU A 27 5.94 -14.73 13.18
N PRO A 28 5.40 -13.71 13.87
CA PRO A 28 6.21 -12.58 14.31
C PRO A 28 7.19 -13.01 15.40
N THR A 29 8.44 -12.53 15.35
CA THR A 29 9.41 -12.75 16.43
C THR A 29 9.12 -11.80 17.58
N ALA A 30 8.88 -12.32 18.79
CA ALA A 30 8.52 -11.51 19.95
C ALA A 30 9.57 -10.46 20.32
N ASP A 31 10.85 -10.86 20.32
CA ASP A 31 11.94 -10.04 20.84
C ASP A 31 12.50 -9.02 19.83
N THR A 32 12.15 -9.14 18.55
CA THR A 32 12.72 -8.30 17.50
C THR A 32 11.64 -7.80 16.54
N PRO A 33 11.11 -6.59 16.77
CA PRO A 33 10.06 -6.01 15.94
C PRO A 33 10.44 -5.95 14.44
N GLY A 34 9.48 -6.29 13.59
CA GLY A 34 9.66 -6.29 12.13
C GLY A 34 10.47 -7.47 11.59
N THR A 35 10.71 -8.49 12.41
CA THR A 35 11.24 -9.79 11.99
C THR A 35 10.21 -10.90 12.18
N PHE A 36 10.37 -11.97 11.43
CA PHE A 36 9.44 -13.08 11.34
C PHE A 36 10.19 -14.40 11.27
N GLN A 37 9.57 -15.45 11.80
CA GLN A 37 9.93 -16.84 11.60
C GLN A 37 9.03 -17.42 10.50
N ILE A 38 9.61 -18.18 9.58
CA ILE A 38 8.84 -18.92 8.56
C ILE A 38 8.82 -20.38 9.00
N GLN A 39 7.67 -20.82 9.47
CA GLN A 39 7.45 -22.18 9.98
C GLN A 39 6.81 -23.04 8.89
N THR A 40 7.31 -24.26 8.72
CA THR A 40 6.68 -25.29 7.87
C THR A 40 5.51 -25.95 8.61
N LEU A 41 4.67 -26.70 7.90
CA LEU A 41 3.61 -27.50 8.54
C LEU A 41 4.13 -28.68 9.40
N ARG A 42 5.46 -28.85 9.53
CA ARG A 42 6.10 -29.86 10.39
C ARG A 42 6.69 -29.27 11.66
N ASP A 43 6.27 -28.05 12.01
CA ASP A 43 6.77 -27.27 13.14
C ASP A 43 8.28 -26.97 13.11
N THR A 44 8.90 -27.06 11.94
CA THR A 44 10.30 -26.65 11.71
C THR A 44 10.36 -25.26 11.06
N PHE A 45 11.51 -24.60 11.17
CA PHE A 45 11.75 -23.25 10.70
C PHE A 45 12.71 -23.21 9.51
N LEU A 46 12.50 -22.23 8.64
CA LEU A 46 13.46 -21.88 7.60
C LEU A 46 14.72 -21.28 8.23
N THR A 47 15.88 -21.78 7.87
CA THR A 47 17.19 -21.38 8.42
C THR A 47 18.22 -21.19 7.32
N ILE A 48 19.21 -20.35 7.60
CA ILE A 48 20.39 -20.14 6.76
C ILE A 48 21.59 -20.75 7.47
N ARG A 49 22.20 -21.79 6.87
CA ARG A 49 23.40 -22.46 7.39
C ARG A 49 24.64 -21.97 6.66
N ALA A 50 25.76 -21.96 7.40
CA ALA A 50 27.06 -21.72 6.80
C ALA A 50 27.34 -22.78 5.72
N PRO A 51 27.98 -22.39 4.61
CA PRO A 51 28.24 -23.34 3.54
C PRO A 51 29.21 -24.44 3.98
N ARG A 52 28.92 -25.68 3.59
CA ARG A 52 29.80 -26.85 3.84
C ARG A 52 30.92 -27.01 2.82
N SER A 53 31.07 -26.07 1.89
CA SER A 53 32.00 -26.17 0.75
C SER A 53 33.35 -25.54 1.07
N VAL A 54 34.43 -26.19 0.65
CA VAL A 54 35.84 -25.72 0.78
C VAL A 54 36.19 -24.65 -0.27
N LYS A 55 35.27 -24.35 -1.21
CA LYS A 55 35.49 -23.32 -2.23
C LYS A 55 35.56 -21.92 -1.59
N ALA A 56 36.36 -21.03 -2.19
CA ALA A 56 36.38 -19.63 -1.79
C ALA A 56 34.98 -19.01 -1.98
N ASN A 57 34.38 -18.54 -0.88
CA ASN A 57 33.08 -17.85 -0.81
C ASN A 57 31.87 -18.66 -1.36
N PRO A 58 31.50 -19.80 -0.75
CA PRO A 58 30.34 -20.55 -1.19
C PRO A 58 29.03 -19.88 -0.76
N PRO A 59 27.96 -19.99 -1.56
CA PRO A 59 26.66 -19.45 -1.17
C PRO A 59 26.15 -20.17 0.08
N PRO A 60 25.48 -19.44 1.00
CA PRO A 60 24.93 -20.04 2.21
C PRO A 60 23.86 -21.09 1.86
N GLU A 61 23.76 -22.12 2.69
CA GLU A 61 22.81 -23.22 2.48
C GLU A 61 21.48 -22.88 3.14
N VAL A 62 20.39 -22.85 2.36
CA VAL A 62 19.05 -22.56 2.89
C VAL A 62 18.31 -23.86 3.15
N ARG A 63 17.76 -23.99 4.35
CA ARG A 63 17.19 -25.23 4.89
C ARG A 63 15.86 -24.96 5.60
N GLY A 64 15.04 -25.98 5.78
CA GLY A 64 13.74 -25.89 6.47
C GLY A 64 13.52 -26.94 7.56
N ASP A 65 14.58 -27.53 8.08
CA ASP A 65 14.58 -28.56 9.15
C ASP A 65 14.99 -28.01 10.53
N GLU A 66 15.08 -26.69 10.71
CA GLU A 66 15.52 -26.15 11.99
C GLU A 66 14.39 -26.27 13.03
N THR A 67 14.72 -26.67 14.25
CA THR A 67 13.69 -26.87 15.30
C THR A 67 13.64 -25.72 16.28
N GLU A 68 14.75 -25.00 16.42
CA GLU A 68 14.88 -23.89 17.36
C GLU A 68 14.83 -22.55 16.65
N ILE A 69 14.25 -21.55 17.31
CA ILE A 69 14.32 -20.17 16.86
C ILE A 69 15.71 -19.63 17.18
N THR A 70 16.45 -19.27 16.15
CA THR A 70 17.79 -18.71 16.26
C THR A 70 17.91 -17.43 15.45
N PHE A 71 19.07 -16.77 15.53
CA PHE A 71 19.37 -15.65 14.65
C PHE A 71 19.23 -16.03 13.16
N ASN A 72 19.63 -17.24 12.78
CA ASN A 72 19.63 -17.71 11.39
C ASN A 72 18.24 -18.08 10.85
N THR A 73 17.25 -18.27 11.73
CA THR A 73 15.85 -18.46 11.34
C THR A 73 15.06 -17.16 11.30
N THR A 74 15.63 -16.08 11.84
CA THR A 74 14.96 -14.79 11.99
C THR A 74 15.09 -13.96 10.72
N LEU A 75 13.97 -13.73 10.04
CA LEU A 75 13.94 -13.13 8.70
C LEU A 75 13.19 -11.81 8.69
N ARG A 76 13.54 -10.92 7.76
CA ARG A 76 12.81 -9.67 7.53
C ARG A 76 12.03 -9.72 6.24
N VAL A 77 10.71 -9.77 6.35
CA VAL A 77 9.81 -9.76 5.18
C VAL A 77 9.58 -8.32 4.72
N ARG A 78 9.90 -8.02 3.46
CA ARG A 78 9.69 -6.69 2.85
C ARG A 78 8.78 -6.80 1.64
N MET A 79 7.78 -5.92 1.57
CA MET A 79 6.88 -5.83 0.41
C MET A 79 7.55 -5.06 -0.73
N GLN A 80 7.55 -5.65 -1.93
CA GLN A 80 8.03 -4.97 -3.14
C GLN A 80 7.15 -3.74 -3.46
N ALA A 81 7.76 -2.68 -4.00
CA ALA A 81 7.09 -1.41 -4.26
C ALA A 81 5.81 -1.54 -5.11
N ARG A 82 5.83 -2.42 -6.13
CA ARG A 82 4.67 -2.66 -7.02
C ARG A 82 3.45 -3.26 -6.32
N PHE A 83 3.65 -3.93 -5.18
CA PHE A 83 2.57 -4.57 -4.41
C PHE A 83 2.12 -3.73 -3.20
N LYS A 84 2.78 -2.60 -2.93
CA LYS A 84 2.32 -1.68 -1.87
C LYS A 84 0.94 -1.14 -2.22
N PRO A 85 -0.03 -1.14 -1.28
CA PRO A 85 -1.34 -0.54 -1.51
C PRO A 85 -1.18 0.91 -1.93
N ARG A 86 -1.63 1.24 -3.14
CA ARG A 86 -1.73 2.63 -3.58
C ARG A 86 -3.00 3.19 -2.96
N LEU A 87 -2.86 4.08 -1.98
CA LEU A 87 -4.00 4.74 -1.32
C LEU A 87 -4.92 5.37 -2.38
N LYS A 88 -6.05 4.71 -2.66
CA LYS A 88 -7.07 5.19 -3.59
C LYS A 88 -7.84 6.40 -3.03
N ALA A 89 -7.84 6.58 -1.71
CA ALA A 89 -8.48 7.69 -1.01
C ALA A 89 -8.10 9.07 -1.60
N SER A 90 -6.82 9.27 -1.95
CA SER A 90 -6.38 10.53 -2.57
C SER A 90 -7.04 10.83 -3.91
N ARG A 91 -7.50 9.81 -4.66
CA ARG A 91 -8.19 10.03 -5.94
C ARG A 91 -9.66 10.41 -5.73
N GLU A 92 -10.33 9.81 -4.76
CA GLU A 92 -11.74 10.10 -4.46
C GLU A 92 -11.90 11.47 -3.79
N GLU A 93 -11.00 11.85 -2.87
CA GLU A 93 -10.97 13.21 -2.31
C GLU A 93 -10.70 14.26 -3.40
N LYS A 94 -9.69 14.04 -4.26
CA LYS A 94 -9.41 14.93 -5.40
C LYS A 94 -10.55 15.01 -6.41
N ALA A 95 -11.32 13.93 -6.57
CA ALA A 95 -12.51 13.93 -7.42
C ALA A 95 -13.64 14.77 -6.79
N ARG A 96 -13.85 14.68 -5.47
CA ARG A 96 -14.79 15.53 -4.72
C ARG A 96 -14.39 17.02 -4.72
N GLU A 97 -13.10 17.32 -4.84
CA GLU A 97 -12.59 18.69 -4.97
C GLU A 97 -12.80 19.28 -6.37
N ARG A 98 -12.94 18.44 -7.41
CA ARG A 98 -13.05 18.88 -8.80
C ARG A 98 -14.49 19.23 -9.16
N ILE A 99 -14.90 20.46 -8.86
CA ILE A 99 -16.14 21.05 -9.41
C ILE A 99 -15.90 21.62 -10.81
N SER A 100 -16.81 21.29 -11.72
CA SER A 100 -16.84 21.80 -13.09
C SER A 100 -17.34 23.26 -13.15
N ARG A 101 -17.03 23.98 -14.23
CA ARG A 101 -17.56 25.34 -14.44
C ARG A 101 -19.09 25.34 -14.50
N ARG A 102 -19.67 24.31 -15.14
CA ARG A 102 -21.12 24.16 -15.28
C ARG A 102 -21.82 24.05 -13.92
N GLU A 103 -21.29 23.24 -13.01
CA GLU A 103 -21.84 23.11 -11.65
C GLU A 103 -21.71 24.41 -10.84
N LEU A 104 -20.63 25.18 -11.05
CA LEU A 104 -20.47 26.49 -10.41
C LEU A 104 -21.48 27.51 -10.93
N GLU A 105 -21.72 27.53 -12.25
CA GLU A 105 -22.70 28.42 -12.89
C GLU A 105 -24.14 28.06 -12.49
N GLU A 106 -24.46 26.77 -12.41
CA GLU A 106 -25.75 26.28 -11.91
C GLU A 106 -25.97 26.67 -10.44
N ALA A 107 -24.96 26.48 -9.59
CA ALA A 107 -25.01 26.88 -8.20
C ALA A 107 -25.16 28.41 -8.04
N ALA A 108 -24.52 29.21 -8.90
CA ALA A 108 -24.61 30.67 -8.90
C ALA A 108 -25.92 31.18 -9.54
N GLY A 109 -26.57 30.41 -10.40
CA GLY A 109 -27.78 30.79 -11.14
C GLY A 109 -27.53 31.73 -12.32
N ARG A 110 -26.27 31.89 -12.75
CA ARG A 110 -25.87 32.72 -13.91
C ARG A 110 -24.56 32.22 -14.52
N ARG A 111 -24.24 32.72 -15.72
CA ARG A 111 -22.88 32.56 -16.26
C ARG A 111 -21.88 33.31 -15.39
N LEU A 112 -20.77 32.64 -15.09
CA LEU A 112 -19.68 33.17 -14.28
C LEU A 112 -18.53 33.56 -15.19
N GLU A 113 -17.87 34.66 -14.84
CA GLU A 113 -16.62 35.08 -15.47
C GLU A 113 -15.44 34.21 -15.00
N GLU A 114 -14.36 34.18 -15.78
CA GLU A 114 -13.23 33.28 -15.50
C GLU A 114 -12.58 33.53 -14.12
N HIS A 115 -12.57 34.80 -13.68
CA HIS A 115 -12.04 35.18 -12.37
C HIS A 115 -12.94 34.68 -11.22
N GLU A 116 -14.27 34.70 -11.40
CA GLU A 116 -15.24 34.20 -10.43
C GLU A 116 -15.15 32.67 -10.28
N VAL A 117 -14.96 31.97 -11.41
CA VAL A 117 -14.73 30.52 -11.42
C VAL A 117 -13.44 30.15 -10.68
N LYS A 118 -12.35 30.91 -10.89
CA LYS A 118 -11.08 30.70 -10.16
C LYS A 118 -11.25 30.95 -8.67
N MET A 119 -11.95 32.02 -8.29
CA MET A 119 -12.23 32.34 -6.90
C MET A 119 -13.05 31.25 -6.20
N LEU A 120 -14.15 30.78 -6.80
CA LEU A 120 -14.98 29.71 -6.23
C LEU A 120 -14.25 28.37 -6.11
N LYS A 121 -13.42 28.02 -7.09
CA LYS A 121 -12.56 26.83 -7.01
C LYS A 121 -11.53 26.93 -5.89
N ARG A 122 -11.00 28.13 -5.63
CA ARG A 122 -10.09 28.39 -4.52
C ARG A 122 -10.82 28.32 -3.18
N ALA A 123 -11.97 28.98 -3.06
CA ALA A 123 -12.80 28.95 -1.87
C ALA A 123 -13.23 27.54 -1.47
N ARG A 124 -13.46 26.64 -2.43
CA ARG A 124 -13.73 25.21 -2.16
C ARG A 124 -12.54 24.44 -1.58
N ARG A 125 -11.31 24.79 -1.97
CA ARG A 125 -10.09 24.21 -1.36
C ARG A 125 -9.83 24.76 0.05
N GLU A 126 -10.20 26.00 0.28
CA GLU A 126 -10.01 26.71 1.56
C GLU A 126 -11.19 26.50 2.53
N GLY A 127 -12.23 25.75 2.13
CA GLY A 127 -13.41 25.44 2.96
C GLY A 127 -14.48 26.52 2.99
N ASN A 128 -14.26 27.67 2.33
CA ASN A 128 -15.18 28.81 2.37
C ASN A 128 -16.07 28.97 1.12
N TYR A 129 -16.50 27.86 0.52
CA TYR A 129 -17.23 27.88 -0.76
C TYR A 129 -18.61 28.55 -0.67
N HIS A 130 -19.33 28.33 0.42
CA HIS A 130 -20.74 28.75 0.52
C HIS A 130 -20.86 30.26 0.76
N GLU A 131 -19.96 30.86 1.54
CA GLU A 131 -19.92 32.32 1.73
C GLU A 131 -19.54 33.03 0.43
N ALA A 132 -18.49 32.56 -0.25
CA ALA A 132 -18.07 33.13 -1.54
C ALA A 132 -19.17 33.02 -2.62
N LEU A 133 -19.95 31.94 -2.61
CA LEU A 133 -21.09 31.77 -3.51
C LEU A 133 -22.21 32.78 -3.21
N LEU A 134 -22.50 33.04 -1.94
CA LEU A 134 -23.49 34.03 -1.51
C LEU A 134 -23.07 35.44 -1.94
N ASP A 135 -21.81 35.81 -1.76
CA ASP A 135 -21.29 37.12 -2.16
C ASP A 135 -21.48 37.39 -3.66
N ILE A 136 -21.23 36.38 -4.50
CA ILE A 136 -21.43 36.50 -5.96
C ILE A 136 -22.92 36.65 -6.30
N LYS A 137 -23.80 35.91 -5.62
CA LYS A 137 -25.25 36.03 -5.80
C LYS A 137 -25.78 37.39 -5.38
N VAL A 138 -25.28 37.93 -4.27
CA VAL A 138 -25.66 39.25 -3.74
C VAL A 138 -25.19 40.36 -4.68
N LYS A 139 -23.92 40.33 -5.11
CA LYS A 139 -23.37 41.33 -6.07
C LYS A 139 -24.17 41.38 -7.38
N SER A 140 -24.64 40.24 -7.88
CA SER A 140 -25.45 40.17 -9.08
C SER A 140 -26.84 40.81 -8.96
N LYS A 141 -27.37 41.02 -7.75
CA LYS A 141 -28.71 41.60 -7.53
C LYS A 141 -28.72 43.13 -7.47
N HIS A 142 -27.56 43.78 -7.32
CA HIS A 142 -27.48 45.22 -7.09
C HIS A 142 -27.51 46.06 -8.39
N ASP A 143 -27.51 45.43 -9.56
CA ASP A 143 -27.38 46.11 -10.86
C ASP A 143 -28.72 46.25 -11.60
N LYS A 144 -29.79 46.62 -10.88
CA LYS A 144 -31.12 46.86 -11.48
C LYS A 144 -31.73 48.24 -11.21
N PHE A 145 -31.01 49.12 -10.53
CA PHE A 145 -31.43 50.51 -10.33
C PHE A 145 -30.22 51.44 -10.49
N GLY A 146 -29.94 51.82 -11.74
CA GLY A 146 -28.96 52.80 -12.16
C GLY A 146 -29.29 53.27 -13.56
#